data_AF-A0A6B3EXQ9-F1
#
_entry.id   AF-A0A6B3EXQ9-F1
#
_cell.length_a   1.000
_cell.length_b   1.000
_cell.length_c   1.000
_cell.angle_alpha   90.00
_cell.angle_beta   90.00
_cell.angle_gamma   90.00
#
_symmetry.space_group_name_H-M   'P 1'
#
loop_
_entity.id
_entity.type
_entity.pdbx_description
1 polymer ?
#
loop_
_entity_poly.entity_id
_entity_poly.type
_entity_poly.pdbx_seq_one_letter_code
_entity_poly.pdbx_strand_id
1 'polypeptide(L)' 'HTRDPFPVGGVVEDPVTGAASAAFGAYLRSLGFVREDARLTFVQGEDLGRPGTVTVTLRAGDPRVRVAGTAV' A
#
# COMPACT_ATOMS: atom_id res chain seq x y z
N HIS A 1 8.22 -3.86 2.73
CA HIS A 1 8.83 -2.54 2.48
C HIS A 1 8.43 -2.07 1.09
N THR A 2 8.05 -0.81 0.94
CA THR A 2 7.61 -0.20 -0.32
C THR A 2 8.15 1.23 -0.41
N ARG A 3 8.25 1.75 -1.64
CA ARG A 3 8.67 3.13 -1.96
C ARG A 3 7.82 3.64 -3.12
N ASP A 4 7.55 4.94 -3.17
CA ASP A 4 6.76 5.55 -4.26
C ASP A 4 7.41 6.84 -4.79
N PRO A 5 8.40 6.70 -5.70
CA PRO A 5 9.00 7.84 -6.36
C PRO A 5 8.04 8.48 -7.36
N PHE A 6 7.84 9.80 -7.30
CA PHE A 6 6.92 10.52 -8.19
C PHE A 6 7.56 11.76 -8.86
N PRO A 7 8.58 11.57 -9.74
CA PRO A 7 9.44 12.66 -10.20
C PRO A 7 8.70 13.76 -10.97
N VAL A 8 7.61 13.40 -11.66
CA VAL A 8 6.83 14.31 -12.51
C VAL A 8 6.03 15.33 -11.67
N GLY A 9 5.77 15.04 -10.39
CA GLY A 9 4.99 15.90 -9.49
C GLY A 9 5.79 16.87 -8.63
N GLY A 10 7.11 16.98 -8.82
CA GLY A 10 7.99 17.80 -7.97
C GLY A 10 8.27 17.22 -6.58
N VAL A 11 7.70 16.05 -6.26
CA VAL A 11 8.00 15.26 -5.07
C VAL A 11 8.99 14.16 -5.48
N VAL A 12 10.16 14.13 -4.84
CA VAL A 12 11.16 13.08 -5.13
C VAL A 12 10.58 11.70 -4.81
N GLU A 13 9.92 11.58 -3.65
CA GLU A 13 9.25 10.38 -3.17
C GLU A 13 8.20 10.74 -2.10
N ASP A 14 7.04 10.08 -2.14
CA ASP A 14 5.98 10.25 -1.13
C ASP A 14 6.23 9.29 0.06
N PRO A 15 6.17 9.74 1.32
CA PRO A 15 6.45 8.87 2.48
C PRO A 15 5.40 7.80 2.73
N VAL A 16 4.12 8.02 2.39
CA VAL A 16 3.05 7.03 2.62
C VAL A 16 1.96 7.18 1.57
N THR A 17 1.93 6.27 0.59
CA THR A 17 0.98 6.37 -0.52
C THR A 17 -0.13 5.33 -0.42
N GLY A 18 -1.26 5.72 0.18
CA GLY A 18 -2.40 4.83 0.42
C GLY A 18 -3.04 4.28 -0.85
N ALA A 19 -3.15 5.09 -1.90
CA ALA A 19 -3.71 4.65 -3.19
C ALA A 19 -2.83 3.59 -3.86
N ALA A 20 -1.51 3.79 -3.87
CA ALA A 20 -0.56 2.81 -4.39
C ALA A 20 -0.60 1.50 -3.58
N SER A 21 -0.69 1.60 -2.25
CA SER A 21 -0.86 0.43 -1.38
C SER A 21 -2.11 -0.38 -1.74
N ALA A 22 -3.24 0.29 -2.01
CA ALA A 22 -4.48 -0.36 -2.43
C ALA A 22 -4.31 -1.12 -3.76
N ALA A 23 -3.76 -0.44 -4.76
CA ALA A 23 -3.51 -1.01 -6.08
C ALA A 23 -2.54 -2.20 -6.00
N PHE A 24 -1.48 -2.07 -5.21
CA PHE A 24 -0.50 -3.12 -5.03
C PHE A 24 -1.09 -4.36 -4.35
N GLY A 25 -1.92 -4.18 -3.32
CA GLY A 25 -2.66 -5.29 -2.70
C GLY A 25 -3.58 -6.02 -3.68
N ALA A 26 -4.35 -5.28 -4.49
CA ALA A 26 -5.18 -5.89 -5.54
C ALA A 26 -4.35 -6.64 -6.58
N TYR A 27 -3.20 -6.07 -6.97
CA TYR A 27 -2.30 -6.67 -7.95
C TYR A 27 -1.71 -7.99 -7.44
N LEU A 28 -1.23 -8.03 -6.20
CA LEU A 28 -0.75 -9.27 -5.57
C LEU A 28 -1.81 -10.37 -5.54
N ARG A 29 -3.08 -10.03 -5.28
CA ARG A 29 -4.20 -10.98 -5.36
C ARG A 29 -4.41 -11.47 -6.80
N SER A 30 -4.37 -10.57 -7.78
CA SER A 30 -4.58 -10.93 -9.18
C SER A 30 -3.50 -11.88 -9.71
N LEU A 31 -2.28 -11.79 -9.18
CA LEU A 31 -1.17 -12.68 -9.51
C LEU A 31 -1.16 -13.99 -8.69
N GLY A 32 -2.07 -14.16 -7.73
CA GLY A 32 -2.11 -15.33 -6.86
C GLY A 32 -0.97 -15.39 -5.82
N PHE A 33 -0.23 -14.29 -5.60
CA PHE A 33 0.82 -14.23 -4.59
C PHE A 33 0.29 -14.18 -3.16
N VAL A 34 -0.98 -13.82 -3.01
CA VAL A 34 -1.70 -13.84 -1.75
C VAL A 34 -3.03 -14.55 -1.95
N ARG A 35 -3.58 -15.09 -0.87
CA ARG A 35 -4.94 -15.64 -0.88
C ARG A 35 -5.96 -14.58 -1.25
N GLU A 36 -7.12 -15.03 -1.71
CA GLU A 36 -8.24 -14.15 -2.08
C GLU A 36 -8.67 -13.25 -0.91
N ASP A 37 -8.64 -13.81 0.31
CA ASP A 37 -8.69 -13.12 1.58
C ASP A 37 -7.29 -12.93 2.16
N ALA A 38 -6.89 -11.67 2.37
CA ALA A 38 -5.57 -11.36 2.90
C ALA A 38 -5.58 -10.04 3.66
N ARG A 39 -4.71 -9.94 4.67
CA ARG A 39 -4.37 -8.69 5.33
C ARG A 39 -2.88 -8.43 5.13
N LEU A 40 -2.57 -7.36 4.40
CA LEU A 40 -1.23 -6.96 4.03
C LEU A 40 -0.84 -5.71 4.80
N THR A 41 0.41 -5.65 5.25
CA THR A 41 0.97 -4.48 5.92
C THR A 41 2.13 -3.96 5.07
N PHE A 42 2.00 -2.72 4.61
CA PHE A 42 3.03 -2.02 3.87
C PHE A 42 3.68 -0.97 4.78
N VAL A 43 5.01 -0.93 4.74
CA VAL A 43 5.83 0.07 5.44
C VAL A 43 6.56 0.86 4.36
N GLN A 44 6.42 2.18 4.40
CA GLN A 44 6.95 3.13 3.43
C GLN A 44 7.56 4.35 4.16
N GLY A 45 8.49 5.04 3.51
CA GLY A 45 9.06 6.30 4.00
C GLY A 45 10.21 6.14 4.99
N GLU A 46 10.72 4.93 5.21
CA GLU A 46 11.90 4.68 6.07
C GLU A 46 13.13 5.45 5.54
N ASP A 47 13.40 5.37 4.24
CA ASP A 47 14.50 6.08 3.57
C ASP A 47 14.37 7.62 3.63
N LEU A 48 13.15 8.12 3.88
CA LEU A 48 12.85 9.55 4.01
C LEU A 48 12.82 10.03 5.47
N GLY A 49 13.07 9.15 6.44
CA GLY A 49 12.93 9.46 7.88
C GLY A 49 11.49 9.74 8.31
N ARG A 50 10.49 9.36 7.50
CA ARG A 50 9.05 9.59 7.73
C ARG A 50 8.29 8.26 7.62
N PRO A 51 8.60 7.27 8.48
CA PRO A 51 8.03 5.94 8.37
C PRO A 51 6.52 5.98 8.62
N GLY A 52 5.76 5.32 7.75
CA GLY A 52 4.33 5.09 7.94
C GLY A 52 3.93 3.67 7.58
N THR A 53 2.82 3.25 8.18
CA THR A 53 2.26 1.90 7.98
C THR A 53 0.87 1.99 7.37
N VAL A 54 0.64 1.22 6.31
CA VAL A 54 -0.66 1.07 5.67
C VAL A 54 -1.08 -0.39 5.74
N THR A 55 -2.29 -0.64 6.26
CA THR A 55 -2.93 -1.95 6.18
C THR A 55 -3.86 -2.01 4.98
N VAL A 56 -3.69 -3.02 4.15
CA VAL A 56 -4.63 -3.39 3.09
C VAL A 56 -5.36 -4.67 3.47
N THR A 57 -6.70 -4.65 3.40
CA THR A 57 -7.54 -5.83 3.62
C THR A 57 -8.30 -6.20 2.35
N LEU A 58 -8.10 -7.44 1.92
CA LEU A 58 -8.78 -8.11 0.81
C LEU A 58 -9.75 -9.14 1.38
N ARG A 59 -10.88 -9.34 0.70
CA ARG A 59 -11.89 -10.33 1.10
C ARG A 59 -12.26 -11.17 -0.12
N ALA A 60 -12.43 -12.47 0.10
CA ALA A 60 -12.93 -13.37 -0.94
C ALA A 60 -14.30 -12.90 -1.45
N GLY A 61 -14.49 -12.95 -2.76
CA GLY A 61 -15.69 -12.49 -3.48
C GLY A 61 -15.93 -10.98 -3.48
N ASP A 62 -15.11 -10.16 -2.81
CA ASP A 62 -15.26 -8.69 -2.79
C ASP A 62 -14.16 -8.05 -3.68
N PRO A 63 -14.53 -7.41 -4.80
CA PRO A 63 -13.55 -6.74 -5.65
C PRO A 63 -12.92 -5.52 -4.97
N ARG A 64 -13.55 -4.95 -3.93
CA ARG A 64 -13.06 -3.75 -3.25
C ARG A 64 -11.83 -4.02 -2.40
N VAL A 65 -10.95 -3.03 -2.34
CA VAL A 65 -9.79 -2.99 -1.46
C VAL A 65 -10.05 -2.05 -0.31
N ARG A 66 -9.77 -2.48 0.93
CA ARG A 66 -9.90 -1.62 2.13
C ARG A 66 -8.52 -1.21 2.59
N VAL A 67 -8.33 0.09 2.80
CA VAL A 67 -7.07 0.70 3.25
C VAL A 67 -7.30 1.32 4.61
N ALA A 68 -6.36 1.13 5.53
CA ALA A 68 -6.38 1.76 6.86
C ALA A 68 -4.96 2.15 7.29
N GLY A 69 -4.87 3.21 8.08
CA GLY A 69 -3.65 3.70 8.71
C GLY A 69 -4.01 4.60 9.91
N THR A 70 -3.02 4.90 10.75
CA THR A 70 -3.17 5.81 11.89
C THR A 70 -2.55 7.18 11.58
N ALA A 71 -3.09 8.25 12.17
CA ALA A 71 -2.56 9.60 12.09
C ALA A 71 -2.45 10.21 13.49
N VAL A 72 -1.55 11.19 13.67
CA VAL A 72 -1.32 11.95 14.90
C VAL A 72 -1.35 13.44 14.63
#